data_AF-A0A1C2ACG8-F1
#
_entry.id   AF-A0A1C2ACG8-F1
#
_cell.length_a   1.000
_cell.length_b   1.000
_cell.length_c   1.000
_cell.angle_alpha   90.00
_cell.angle_beta   90.00
_cell.angle_gamma   90.00
#
_symmetry.space_group_name_H-M   'P 1'
#
loop_
_entity.id
_entity.type
_entity.pdbx_description
1 polymer ?
#
loop_
_entity_poly.entity_id
_entity_poly.type
_entity_poly.pdbx_seq_one_letter_code
_entity_poly.pdbx_strand_id
1 'polypeptide(L)'
;AATIVSGAVAERMKFNGYLIITIIATGIIYPIVGHWAWSSSYLNNIDATRQLLAVTGQVKTTGWLTDIGFVDFAGSTIVHSVGGWIALSAVLILGPRIGKYSDANKGKFTGSSFPLAVLGTLILWFGWFGFNGGSNGAMDEAVPLILINTFLAASFGLLTGLGISFALFKKPDPYYVILGPLAGLVAITAGCNSMTSVTSIFVGIIGAVVAIFVNEFLNKFEIDDVVGAVPVHLAAGVWGTIAVGLFSDLEILGTGLTRLEQIKAQFIGIVSIGVFSFFGSYILLKILNYFYPLRVSPLHEELGLNIAEHNATSVEHDLITILEKQSESGDLTIRGPQDPFTAGGVIGLYYNRLMSKLETSEAEKKVWRDRISNEVKLAVKVQENFLPKRNLENYPVHGINIAAREVSGDFFSFYPHNDSVYFIIADVAGKGIHAGMVMAKASTLFEIMSRDQVDPDEMMFHMNNDLFLTKTGGMFVTSILGEYN
;
A
#
# COMPACT_ATOMS: atom_id res chain seq x y z
N ALA A 1 -28.17 -9.29 2.80
CA ALA A 1 -28.16 -7.87 3.24
C ALA A 1 -26.87 -7.52 4.01
N ALA A 2 -26.57 -8.13 5.16
CA ALA A 2 -25.47 -7.67 6.02
C ALA A 2 -24.06 -7.68 5.38
N THR A 3 -23.70 -8.72 4.62
CA THR A 3 -22.37 -8.82 4.00
C THR A 3 -22.09 -7.72 2.97
N ILE A 4 -23.12 -7.06 2.43
CA ILE A 4 -22.98 -5.92 1.49
C ILE A 4 -22.18 -4.79 2.13
N VAL A 5 -22.37 -4.57 3.43
CA VAL A 5 -21.69 -3.50 4.16
C VAL A 5 -20.19 -3.76 4.27
N SER A 6 -19.77 -5.03 4.39
CA SER A 6 -18.36 -5.40 4.58
C SER A 6 -17.46 -4.86 3.47
N GLY A 7 -17.89 -4.99 2.22
CA GLY A 7 -17.15 -4.49 1.07
C GLY A 7 -17.08 -2.96 1.06
N ALA A 8 -18.18 -2.27 1.37
CA ALA A 8 -18.21 -0.81 1.37
C ALA A 8 -17.24 -0.19 2.38
N VAL A 9 -17.11 -0.82 3.55
CA VAL A 9 -16.38 -0.32 4.74
C VAL A 9 -14.97 -0.88 4.91
N ALA A 10 -14.52 -1.74 3.99
CA ALA A 10 -13.21 -2.40 4.04
C ALA A 10 -12.02 -1.42 4.20
N GLU A 11 -10.89 -1.95 4.69
CA GLU A 11 -9.60 -1.26 4.90
C GLU A 11 -9.53 -0.24 6.05
N ARG A 12 -10.66 0.32 6.53
CA ARG A 12 -10.64 1.31 7.64
C ARG A 12 -11.60 1.05 8.80
N MET A 13 -12.57 0.16 8.64
CA MET A 13 -13.47 -0.22 9.74
C MET A 13 -12.82 -1.28 10.63
N LYS A 14 -12.97 -1.11 11.95
CA LYS A 14 -12.58 -2.14 12.93
C LYS A 14 -13.43 -3.40 12.80
N PHE A 15 -12.83 -4.56 12.97
CA PHE A 15 -13.52 -5.86 12.95
C PHE A 15 -14.72 -5.92 13.90
N ASN A 16 -14.54 -5.51 15.17
CA ASN A 16 -15.64 -5.48 16.14
C ASN A 16 -16.77 -4.52 15.73
N GLY A 17 -16.43 -3.40 15.08
CA GLY A 17 -17.43 -2.47 14.53
C GLY A 17 -18.29 -3.14 13.46
N TYR A 18 -17.67 -3.92 12.57
CA TYR A 18 -18.37 -4.70 11.55
C TYR A 18 -19.29 -5.78 12.15
N LEU A 19 -18.87 -6.47 13.21
CA LEU A 19 -19.72 -7.45 13.91
C LEU A 19 -20.97 -6.80 14.49
N ILE A 20 -20.83 -5.63 15.12
CA ILE A 20 -21.97 -4.89 15.69
C ILE A 20 -22.91 -4.43 14.57
N ILE A 21 -22.38 -3.89 13.47
CA ILE A 21 -23.19 -3.55 12.28
C ILE A 21 -23.95 -4.76 11.77
N THR A 22 -23.30 -5.92 11.72
CA THR A 22 -23.92 -7.16 11.27
C THR A 22 -25.09 -7.53 12.17
N ILE A 23 -24.93 -7.46 13.50
CA ILE A 23 -26.01 -7.73 14.47
C ILE A 23 -27.17 -6.73 14.33
N ILE A 24 -26.88 -5.44 14.16
CA ILE A 24 -27.92 -4.42 13.96
C ILE A 24 -28.68 -4.67 12.65
N ALA A 25 -27.93 -4.95 11.58
CA ALA A 25 -28.51 -5.20 10.26
C ALA A 25 -29.36 -6.47 10.25
N THR A 26 -28.87 -7.60 10.77
CA THR A 26 -29.57 -8.89 10.72
C THR A 26 -30.57 -9.10 11.85
N GLY A 27 -30.37 -8.47 13.01
CA GLY A 27 -31.23 -8.64 14.19
C GLY A 27 -32.36 -7.61 14.28
N ILE A 28 -32.20 -6.44 13.66
CA ILE A 28 -33.17 -5.34 13.80
C ILE A 28 -33.68 -4.88 12.42
N ILE A 29 -32.80 -4.31 11.59
CA ILE A 29 -33.26 -3.60 10.38
C ILE A 29 -33.85 -4.57 9.36
N TYR A 30 -33.11 -5.61 8.99
CA TYR A 30 -33.52 -6.56 7.96
C TYR A 30 -34.77 -7.35 8.33
N PRO A 31 -34.94 -7.91 9.56
CA PRO A 31 -36.17 -8.59 9.94
C PRO A 31 -37.40 -7.69 9.92
N ILE A 32 -37.28 -6.42 10.34
CA ILE A 32 -38.40 -5.47 10.32
C ILE A 32 -38.81 -5.17 8.88
N VAL A 33 -37.84 -4.88 8.00
CA VAL A 33 -38.13 -4.64 6.58
C VAL A 33 -38.69 -5.89 5.90
N GLY A 34 -38.10 -7.07 6.16
CA GLY A 34 -38.61 -8.35 5.68
C GLY A 34 -40.03 -8.62 6.18
N HIS A 35 -40.36 -8.25 7.42
CA HIS A 35 -41.73 -8.35 7.92
C HIS A 35 -42.70 -7.43 7.18
N TRP A 36 -42.27 -6.20 6.82
CA TRP A 36 -43.13 -5.26 6.11
C TRP A 36 -43.54 -5.73 4.72
N ALA A 37 -42.68 -6.49 4.02
CA ALA A 37 -42.88 -6.84 2.61
C ALA A 37 -42.99 -8.34 2.30
N TRP A 38 -42.53 -9.24 3.18
CA TRP A 38 -42.48 -10.70 2.96
C TRP A 38 -43.10 -11.55 4.07
N SER A 39 -43.76 -10.98 5.08
CA SER A 39 -44.34 -11.78 6.18
C SER A 39 -45.54 -12.66 5.79
N SER A 40 -46.04 -12.54 4.55
CA SER A 40 -47.23 -13.21 4.05
C SER A 40 -46.95 -14.66 3.62
N SER A 41 -46.96 -15.59 4.58
CA SER A 41 -47.29 -17.03 4.40
C SER A 41 -47.02 -17.85 5.67
N TYR A 42 -45.96 -17.53 6.42
CA TYR A 42 -45.54 -18.30 7.60
C TYR A 42 -46.48 -18.12 8.80
N LEU A 43 -47.00 -16.91 9.02
CA LEU A 43 -47.86 -16.58 10.16
C LEU A 43 -49.28 -17.14 10.07
N ASN A 44 -49.71 -17.61 8.89
CA ASN A 44 -51.03 -18.21 8.70
C ASN A 44 -51.20 -19.52 9.50
N ASN A 45 -50.09 -20.17 9.90
CA ASN A 45 -50.08 -21.48 10.56
C ASN A 45 -49.73 -21.43 12.07
N ILE A 46 -49.65 -20.24 12.70
CA ILE A 46 -49.20 -20.08 14.09
C ILE A 46 -50.34 -19.56 14.98
N ASP A 47 -50.57 -20.18 16.14
CA ASP A 47 -51.63 -19.80 17.10
C ASP A 47 -51.48 -18.37 17.66
N ALA A 48 -50.29 -17.77 17.60
CA ALA A 48 -50.03 -16.38 17.97
C ALA A 48 -50.90 -15.38 17.18
N THR A 49 -51.31 -15.74 15.97
CA THR A 49 -52.21 -14.94 15.14
C THR A 49 -53.62 -14.83 15.76
N ARG A 50 -54.03 -15.80 16.59
CA ARG A 50 -55.24 -15.71 17.43
C ARG A 50 -55.05 -14.81 18.66
N GLN A 51 -53.83 -14.64 19.18
CA GLN A 51 -53.56 -13.72 20.29
C GLN A 51 -53.55 -12.25 19.84
N LEU A 52 -53.00 -11.96 18.66
CA LEU A 52 -53.09 -10.61 18.08
C LEU A 52 -54.55 -10.23 17.78
N LEU A 53 -55.34 -11.18 17.26
CA LEU A 53 -56.78 -11.04 17.04
C LEU A 53 -57.55 -10.59 18.29
N ALA A 54 -57.16 -11.10 19.46
CA ALA A 54 -57.78 -10.76 20.74
C ALA A 54 -57.50 -9.31 21.20
N VAL A 55 -56.44 -8.68 20.67
CA VAL A 55 -56.03 -7.32 21.02
C VAL A 55 -56.45 -6.29 19.97
N THR A 56 -56.34 -6.62 18.67
CA THR A 56 -56.56 -5.67 17.57
C THR A 56 -57.90 -5.82 16.86
N GLY A 57 -58.64 -6.91 17.11
CA GLY A 57 -59.89 -7.23 16.42
C GLY A 57 -59.74 -7.64 14.95
N GLN A 58 -58.51 -7.68 14.41
CA GLN A 58 -58.22 -8.09 13.04
C GLN A 58 -56.97 -8.98 12.99
N VAL A 59 -57.08 -10.15 12.34
CA VAL A 59 -55.96 -11.04 12.03
C VAL A 59 -55.22 -10.43 10.84
N LYS A 60 -54.00 -9.93 11.06
CA LYS A 60 -53.14 -9.45 9.97
C LYS A 60 -51.91 -10.33 9.86
N THR A 61 -51.83 -11.11 8.79
CA THR A 61 -50.75 -12.08 8.52
C THR A 61 -49.78 -11.62 7.44
N THR A 62 -50.02 -10.41 6.92
CA THR A 62 -49.29 -9.78 5.83
C THR A 62 -48.64 -8.50 6.32
N GLY A 63 -47.50 -8.16 5.71
CA GLY A 63 -46.81 -6.93 5.98
C GLY A 63 -47.54 -5.75 5.37
N TRP A 64 -47.44 -4.57 5.98
CA TRP A 64 -48.17 -3.40 5.51
C TRP A 64 -47.78 -2.95 4.10
N LEU A 65 -46.54 -3.20 3.65
CA LEU A 65 -46.13 -2.93 2.27
C LEU A 65 -46.79 -3.92 1.31
N THR A 66 -46.88 -5.19 1.70
CA THR A 66 -47.60 -6.21 0.92
C THR A 66 -49.07 -5.82 0.72
N ASP A 67 -49.74 -5.29 1.75
CA ASP A 67 -51.16 -4.92 1.65
C ASP A 67 -51.43 -3.76 0.68
N ILE A 68 -50.49 -2.83 0.56
CA ILE A 68 -50.61 -1.73 -0.41
C ILE A 68 -50.14 -2.15 -1.80
N GLY A 69 -49.83 -3.44 -2.00
CA GLY A 69 -49.41 -4.02 -3.27
C GLY A 69 -47.92 -3.81 -3.62
N PHE A 70 -47.05 -3.55 -2.64
CA PHE A 70 -45.61 -3.53 -2.88
C PHE A 70 -45.11 -4.93 -3.27
N VAL A 71 -44.37 -5.03 -4.38
CA VAL A 71 -43.79 -6.28 -4.84
C VAL A 71 -42.28 -6.15 -4.97
N ASP A 72 -41.57 -7.08 -4.36
CA ASP A 72 -40.14 -7.26 -4.52
C ASP A 72 -39.86 -8.76 -4.46
N PHE A 73 -39.79 -9.40 -5.62
CA PHE A 73 -39.84 -10.87 -5.73
C PHE A 73 -38.71 -11.56 -4.95
N ALA A 74 -37.45 -11.20 -5.23
CA ALA A 74 -36.29 -11.79 -4.57
C ALA A 74 -35.47 -10.78 -3.73
N GLY A 75 -35.76 -9.47 -3.78
CA GLY A 75 -35.18 -8.49 -2.86
C GLY A 75 -34.25 -7.42 -3.46
N SER A 76 -34.58 -6.76 -4.58
CA SER A 76 -33.83 -5.57 -5.03
C SER A 76 -33.88 -4.45 -4.00
N THR A 77 -34.99 -4.30 -3.29
CA THR A 77 -35.11 -3.35 -2.17
C THR A 77 -34.81 -4.03 -0.84
N ILE A 78 -35.49 -5.14 -0.53
CA ILE A 78 -35.49 -5.76 0.80
C ILE A 78 -34.11 -6.31 1.19
N VAL A 79 -33.33 -6.81 0.21
CA VAL A 79 -31.98 -7.35 0.46
C VAL A 79 -30.91 -6.35 0.03
N HIS A 80 -30.96 -5.92 -1.23
CA HIS A 80 -29.91 -5.11 -1.82
C HIS A 80 -30.00 -3.65 -1.38
N SER A 81 -31.13 -2.98 -1.56
CA SER A 81 -31.22 -1.57 -1.16
C SER A 81 -31.09 -1.40 0.35
N VAL A 82 -31.64 -2.28 1.19
CA VAL A 82 -31.39 -2.27 2.65
C VAL A 82 -29.89 -2.33 2.96
N GLY A 83 -29.18 -3.31 2.40
CA GLY A 83 -27.73 -3.43 2.59
C GLY A 83 -26.96 -2.20 2.08
N GLY A 84 -27.38 -1.65 0.95
CA GLY A 84 -26.80 -0.46 0.35
C GLY A 84 -27.08 0.84 1.14
N TRP A 85 -28.26 1.00 1.74
CA TRP A 85 -28.57 2.12 2.63
C TRP A 85 -27.75 2.06 3.92
N ILE A 86 -27.60 0.88 4.51
CA ILE A 86 -26.75 0.67 5.68
C ILE A 86 -25.29 0.95 5.30
N ALA A 87 -24.83 0.45 4.16
CA ALA A 87 -23.48 0.73 3.64
C ALA A 87 -23.25 2.24 3.45
N LEU A 88 -24.20 2.95 2.84
CA LEU A 88 -24.11 4.41 2.65
C LEU A 88 -24.01 5.14 4.00
N SER A 89 -24.81 4.74 5.00
CA SER A 89 -24.73 5.33 6.33
C SER A 89 -23.33 5.12 6.97
N ALA A 90 -22.76 3.93 6.80
CA ALA A 90 -21.49 3.56 7.40
C ALA A 90 -20.31 4.29 6.73
N VAL A 91 -20.29 4.38 5.39
CA VAL A 91 -19.23 5.11 4.68
C VAL A 91 -19.27 6.61 4.97
N LEU A 92 -20.45 7.19 5.17
CA LEU A 92 -20.59 8.61 5.56
C LEU A 92 -20.07 8.88 6.98
N ILE A 93 -20.16 7.91 7.89
CA ILE A 93 -19.65 8.04 9.26
C ILE A 93 -18.13 7.82 9.32
N LEU A 94 -17.63 6.83 8.57
CA LEU A 94 -16.20 6.52 8.53
C LEU A 94 -15.39 7.58 7.78
N GLY A 95 -15.97 8.15 6.72
CA GLY A 95 -15.26 9.00 5.77
C GLY A 95 -14.33 8.21 4.84
N PRO A 96 -13.61 8.91 3.95
CA PRO A 96 -12.76 8.30 2.94
C PRO A 96 -11.47 7.70 3.52
N ARG A 97 -10.92 6.68 2.86
CA ARG A 97 -9.61 6.12 3.21
C ARG A 97 -8.52 7.19 3.08
N ILE A 98 -7.54 7.13 3.97
CA ILE A 98 -6.46 8.12 4.02
C ILE A 98 -5.74 8.17 2.67
N GLY A 99 -5.64 9.38 2.12
CA GLY A 99 -4.94 9.61 0.86
C GLY A 99 -5.72 9.25 -0.41
N LYS A 100 -6.89 8.58 -0.35
CA LYS A 100 -7.66 8.15 -1.55
C LYS A 100 -7.93 9.26 -2.56
N TYR A 101 -8.32 10.43 -2.08
CA TYR A 101 -8.66 11.60 -2.90
C TYR A 101 -7.55 12.66 -2.94
N SER A 102 -6.36 12.37 -2.38
CA SER A 102 -5.22 13.28 -2.46
C SER A 102 -4.62 13.33 -3.88
N ASP A 103 -4.11 14.49 -4.29
CA ASP A 103 -3.44 14.65 -5.59
C ASP A 103 -2.27 13.67 -5.77
N ALA A 104 -1.52 13.40 -4.70
CA ALA A 104 -0.39 12.48 -4.69
C ALA A 104 -0.79 11.02 -4.99
N ASN A 105 -2.03 10.62 -4.70
CA ASN A 105 -2.49 9.23 -4.81
C ASN A 105 -3.66 9.05 -5.78
N LYS A 106 -3.97 10.07 -6.59
CA LYS A 106 -5.01 10.02 -7.60
C LYS A 106 -4.78 8.85 -8.56
N GLY A 107 -5.70 7.89 -8.55
CA GLY A 107 -5.63 6.69 -9.39
C GLY A 107 -4.67 5.58 -8.90
N LYS A 108 -4.08 5.70 -7.70
CA LYS A 108 -3.17 4.67 -7.14
C LYS A 108 -3.87 3.58 -6.34
N PHE A 109 -5.10 3.83 -5.90
CA PHE A 109 -5.92 2.83 -5.20
C PHE A 109 -6.52 1.86 -6.22
N THR A 110 -5.94 0.67 -6.32
CA THR A 110 -6.38 -0.42 -7.21
C THR A 110 -6.75 -1.66 -6.41
N GLY A 111 -7.62 -2.52 -6.96
CA GLY A 111 -7.91 -3.81 -6.34
C GLY A 111 -6.67 -4.69 -6.23
N SER A 112 -6.57 -5.46 -5.14
CA SER A 112 -5.42 -6.33 -4.86
C SER A 112 -5.29 -7.51 -5.84
N SER A 113 -6.41 -7.96 -6.42
CA SER A 113 -6.43 -9.03 -7.44
C SER A 113 -7.70 -8.97 -8.30
N PHE A 114 -7.55 -8.55 -9.56
CA PHE A 114 -8.63 -8.59 -10.54
C PHE A 114 -9.12 -10.01 -10.87
N PRO A 115 -8.24 -11.03 -11.05
CA PRO A 115 -8.69 -12.40 -11.28
C PRO A 115 -9.59 -12.93 -10.16
N LEU A 116 -9.25 -12.63 -8.89
CA LEU A 116 -10.07 -13.05 -7.76
C LEU A 116 -11.41 -12.29 -7.72
N ALA A 117 -11.42 -11.00 -8.03
CA ALA A 117 -12.65 -10.21 -8.08
C ALA A 117 -13.60 -10.68 -9.22
N VAL A 118 -13.05 -11.01 -10.39
CA VAL A 118 -13.82 -11.60 -11.51
C VAL A 118 -14.36 -12.97 -11.12
N LEU A 119 -13.54 -13.83 -10.49
CA LEU A 119 -13.99 -15.12 -9.98
C LEU A 119 -15.15 -14.96 -8.98
N GLY A 120 -15.03 -14.01 -8.03
CA GLY A 120 -16.10 -13.67 -7.10
C GLY A 120 -17.38 -13.23 -7.80
N THR A 121 -17.26 -12.44 -8.87
CA THR A 121 -18.41 -12.02 -9.71
C THR A 121 -19.10 -13.22 -10.36
N LEU A 122 -18.33 -14.16 -10.91
CA LEU A 122 -18.87 -15.39 -11.51
C LEU A 122 -19.57 -16.28 -10.47
N ILE A 123 -19.00 -16.41 -9.27
CA ILE A 123 -19.61 -17.14 -8.16
C ILE A 123 -20.92 -16.48 -7.74
N LEU A 124 -20.94 -15.15 -7.60
CA LEU A 124 -22.15 -14.40 -7.29
C LEU A 124 -23.22 -14.55 -8.37
N TRP A 125 -22.83 -14.49 -9.65
CA TRP A 125 -23.74 -14.70 -10.77
C TRP A 125 -24.36 -16.10 -10.72
N PHE A 126 -23.54 -17.14 -10.57
CA PHE A 126 -24.03 -18.51 -10.41
C PHE A 126 -24.97 -18.65 -9.20
N GLY A 127 -24.58 -18.11 -8.04
CA GLY A 127 -25.40 -18.10 -6.83
C GLY A 127 -26.72 -17.36 -7.01
N TRP A 128 -26.76 -16.36 -7.89
CA TRP A 128 -27.96 -15.58 -8.18
C TRP A 128 -29.07 -16.39 -8.86
N PHE A 129 -28.72 -17.48 -9.55
CA PHE A 129 -29.71 -18.44 -10.05
C PHE A 129 -30.45 -19.12 -8.90
N GLY A 130 -29.73 -19.52 -7.85
CA GLY A 130 -30.33 -20.02 -6.63
C GLY A 130 -31.14 -18.94 -5.91
N PHE A 131 -30.63 -17.70 -5.87
CA PHE A 131 -31.27 -16.57 -5.22
C PHE A 131 -32.64 -16.23 -5.86
N ASN A 132 -32.67 -16.00 -7.17
CA ASN A 132 -33.90 -15.65 -7.89
C ASN A 132 -34.78 -16.88 -8.13
N GLY A 133 -34.23 -17.98 -8.63
CA GLY A 133 -34.99 -19.21 -8.91
C GLY A 133 -35.59 -19.81 -7.64
N GLY A 134 -34.83 -19.83 -6.55
CA GLY A 134 -35.29 -20.33 -5.25
C GLY A 134 -36.36 -19.47 -4.58
N SER A 135 -36.41 -18.16 -4.89
CA SER A 135 -37.45 -17.25 -4.38
C SER A 135 -38.85 -17.58 -4.91
N ASN A 136 -38.95 -18.39 -5.97
CA ASN A 136 -40.24 -18.93 -6.43
C ASN A 136 -40.89 -19.86 -5.39
N GLY A 137 -40.11 -20.48 -4.49
CA GLY A 137 -40.61 -21.36 -3.44
C GLY A 137 -41.09 -22.75 -3.92
N ALA A 138 -41.19 -22.96 -5.23
CA ALA A 138 -41.50 -24.23 -5.87
C ALA A 138 -40.70 -24.41 -7.17
N MET A 139 -40.48 -25.66 -7.58
CA MET A 139 -39.88 -25.99 -8.88
C MET A 139 -40.99 -26.23 -9.90
N ASP A 140 -41.33 -25.18 -10.66
CA ASP A 140 -42.40 -25.19 -11.67
C ASP A 140 -41.95 -24.54 -13.00
N GLU A 141 -42.89 -24.36 -13.93
CA GLU A 141 -42.64 -23.81 -15.27
C GLU A 141 -42.22 -22.33 -15.27
N ALA A 142 -42.36 -21.60 -14.15
CA ALA A 142 -41.90 -20.21 -14.04
C ALA A 142 -40.38 -20.11 -13.82
N VAL A 143 -39.77 -21.13 -13.19
CA VAL A 143 -38.34 -21.12 -12.84
C VAL A 143 -37.42 -20.93 -14.05
N PRO A 144 -37.59 -21.63 -15.19
CA PRO A 144 -36.75 -21.40 -16.37
C PRO A 144 -36.76 -19.95 -16.85
N LEU A 145 -37.93 -19.27 -16.86
CA LEU A 145 -38.03 -17.87 -17.25
C LEU A 145 -37.29 -16.96 -16.27
N ILE A 146 -37.43 -17.20 -14.97
CA ILE A 146 -36.71 -16.46 -13.92
C ILE A 146 -35.20 -16.55 -14.13
N LEU A 147 -34.68 -17.74 -14.41
CA LEU A 147 -33.25 -17.97 -14.65
C LEU A 147 -32.77 -17.27 -15.94
N ILE A 148 -33.54 -17.35 -17.02
CA ILE A 148 -33.23 -16.65 -18.28
C ILE A 148 -33.20 -15.14 -18.06
N ASN A 149 -34.20 -14.57 -17.38
CA ASN A 149 -34.26 -13.15 -17.07
C ASN A 149 -33.07 -12.69 -16.22
N THR A 150 -32.69 -13.51 -15.23
CA THR A 150 -31.52 -13.27 -14.37
C THR A 150 -30.23 -13.26 -15.19
N PHE A 151 -30.04 -14.24 -16.08
CA PHE A 151 -28.86 -14.34 -16.93
C PHE A 151 -28.75 -13.20 -17.94
N LEU A 152 -29.86 -12.84 -18.60
CA LEU A 152 -29.87 -11.80 -19.62
C LEU A 152 -29.62 -10.42 -19.02
N ALA A 153 -30.24 -10.08 -17.89
CA ALA A 153 -30.01 -8.81 -17.22
C ALA A 153 -28.53 -8.64 -16.80
N ALA A 154 -27.91 -9.69 -16.27
CA ALA A 154 -26.50 -9.70 -15.92
C ALA A 154 -25.59 -9.56 -17.15
N SER A 155 -25.87 -10.33 -18.21
CA SER A 155 -25.08 -10.31 -19.46
C SER A 155 -25.10 -8.93 -20.11
N PHE A 156 -26.26 -8.30 -20.22
CA PHE A 156 -26.36 -6.97 -20.79
C PHE A 156 -25.90 -5.86 -19.83
N GLY A 157 -25.95 -6.09 -18.51
CA GLY A 157 -25.24 -5.27 -17.53
C GLY A 157 -23.72 -5.26 -17.75
N LEU A 158 -23.13 -6.44 -18.02
CA LEU A 158 -21.70 -6.58 -18.37
C LEU A 158 -21.35 -5.86 -19.67
N LEU A 159 -22.12 -6.09 -20.74
CA LEU A 159 -21.89 -5.41 -22.02
C LEU A 159 -22.01 -3.89 -21.89
N THR A 160 -22.94 -3.41 -21.06
CA THR A 160 -23.10 -1.99 -20.76
C THR A 160 -21.90 -1.43 -20.01
N GLY A 161 -21.44 -2.12 -18.95
CA GLY A 161 -20.24 -1.72 -18.21
C GLY A 161 -18.99 -1.68 -19.08
N LEU A 162 -18.81 -2.68 -19.95
CA LEU A 162 -17.72 -2.72 -20.92
C LEU A 162 -17.81 -1.56 -21.92
N GLY A 163 -19.00 -1.33 -22.50
CA GLY A 163 -19.23 -0.27 -23.48
C GLY A 163 -18.99 1.13 -22.90
N ILE A 164 -19.51 1.40 -21.70
CA ILE A 164 -19.30 2.68 -21.01
C ILE A 164 -17.83 2.86 -20.63
N SER A 165 -17.17 1.81 -20.17
CA SER A 165 -15.73 1.85 -19.88
C SER A 165 -14.91 2.25 -21.10
N PHE A 166 -15.19 1.65 -22.27
CA PHE A 166 -14.54 2.04 -23.51
C PHE A 166 -14.86 3.48 -23.92
N ALA A 167 -16.10 3.92 -23.74
CA ALA A 167 -16.52 5.27 -24.08
C ALA A 167 -15.76 6.34 -23.25
N LEU A 168 -15.68 6.13 -21.94
CA LEU A 168 -15.10 7.07 -20.97
C LEU A 168 -13.57 6.98 -20.91
N PHE A 169 -13.01 5.78 -20.79
CA PHE A 169 -11.58 5.58 -20.49
C PHE A 169 -10.76 5.13 -21.70
N LYS A 170 -11.39 4.89 -22.86
CA LYS A 170 -10.75 4.36 -24.09
C LYS A 170 -10.08 2.99 -23.91
N LYS A 171 -10.39 2.30 -22.81
CA LYS A 171 -9.89 0.95 -22.49
C LYS A 171 -10.93 0.21 -21.62
N PRO A 172 -10.91 -1.13 -21.61
CA PRO A 172 -11.73 -1.90 -20.69
C PRO A 172 -11.12 -1.81 -19.29
N ASP A 173 -11.82 -1.15 -18.38
CA ASP A 173 -11.47 -1.07 -16.98
C ASP A 173 -12.19 -2.22 -16.25
N PRO A 174 -11.45 -3.15 -15.62
CA PRO A 174 -12.02 -4.31 -14.95
C PRO A 174 -13.07 -3.96 -13.89
N TYR A 175 -12.98 -2.79 -13.26
CA TYR A 175 -13.94 -2.37 -12.24
C TYR A 175 -15.37 -2.28 -12.80
N TYR A 176 -15.54 -1.66 -13.97
CA TYR A 176 -16.84 -1.52 -14.62
C TYR A 176 -17.37 -2.82 -15.21
N VAL A 177 -16.46 -3.70 -15.64
CA VAL A 177 -16.80 -5.04 -16.13
C VAL A 177 -17.33 -5.94 -15.02
N ILE A 178 -16.91 -5.71 -13.77
CA ILE A 178 -17.42 -6.39 -12.57
C ILE A 178 -18.71 -5.72 -12.06
N LEU A 179 -18.74 -4.39 -11.99
CA LEU A 179 -19.87 -3.63 -11.47
C LEU A 179 -21.12 -3.80 -12.34
N GLY A 180 -20.98 -3.78 -13.67
CA GLY A 180 -22.07 -3.91 -14.64
C GLY A 180 -22.96 -5.15 -14.45
N PRO A 181 -22.43 -6.39 -14.49
CA PRO A 181 -23.25 -7.59 -14.32
C PRO A 181 -23.88 -7.67 -12.93
N LEU A 182 -23.18 -7.25 -11.87
CA LEU A 182 -23.73 -7.25 -10.51
C LEU A 182 -24.91 -6.26 -10.38
N ALA A 183 -24.79 -5.07 -10.97
CA ALA A 183 -25.89 -4.11 -11.02
C ALA A 183 -27.08 -4.65 -11.83
N GLY A 184 -26.82 -5.34 -12.94
CA GLY A 184 -27.87 -5.99 -13.74
C GLY A 184 -28.61 -7.09 -12.97
N LEU A 185 -27.87 -7.93 -12.24
CA LEU A 185 -28.42 -8.95 -11.34
C LEU A 185 -29.30 -8.32 -10.25
N VAL A 186 -28.80 -7.30 -9.55
CA VAL A 186 -29.57 -6.58 -8.53
C VAL A 186 -30.83 -5.95 -9.11
N ALA A 187 -30.75 -5.31 -10.28
CA ALA A 187 -31.88 -4.61 -10.88
C ALA A 187 -33.03 -5.57 -11.25
N ILE A 188 -32.74 -6.76 -11.79
CA ILE A 188 -33.79 -7.69 -12.20
C ILE A 188 -34.40 -8.48 -11.02
N THR A 189 -33.75 -8.48 -9.86
CA THR A 189 -34.12 -9.29 -8.69
C THR A 189 -35.56 -9.06 -8.22
N ALA A 190 -36.10 -7.84 -8.31
CA ALA A 190 -37.47 -7.54 -7.88
C ALA A 190 -38.56 -8.01 -8.85
N GLY A 191 -38.23 -8.23 -10.14
CA GLY A 191 -39.20 -8.46 -11.20
C GLY A 191 -38.88 -9.63 -12.13
N CYS A 192 -37.90 -10.46 -11.83
CA CYS A 192 -37.43 -11.55 -12.70
C CYS A 192 -38.50 -12.60 -13.01
N ASN A 193 -39.55 -12.72 -12.19
CA ASN A 193 -40.68 -13.64 -12.38
C ASN A 193 -41.83 -13.06 -13.21
N SER A 194 -41.90 -11.72 -13.34
CA SER A 194 -43.07 -11.01 -13.87
C SER A 194 -42.75 -10.15 -15.10
N MET A 195 -41.53 -10.26 -15.63
CA MET A 195 -41.07 -9.53 -16.81
C MET A 195 -40.71 -10.47 -17.95
N THR A 196 -40.76 -9.95 -19.17
CA THR A 196 -40.28 -10.68 -20.37
C THR A 196 -38.75 -10.63 -20.47
N SER A 197 -38.17 -11.57 -21.21
CA SER A 197 -36.72 -11.62 -21.50
C SER A 197 -36.18 -10.35 -22.17
N VAL A 198 -36.99 -9.68 -22.97
CA VAL A 198 -36.59 -8.40 -23.60
C VAL A 198 -36.56 -7.28 -22.56
N THR A 199 -37.55 -7.25 -21.67
CA THR A 199 -37.63 -6.26 -20.60
C THR A 199 -36.47 -6.43 -19.62
N SER A 200 -36.14 -7.66 -19.24
CA SER A 200 -35.04 -7.94 -18.30
C SER A 200 -33.68 -7.46 -18.82
N ILE A 201 -33.45 -7.53 -20.14
CA ILE A 201 -32.28 -6.91 -20.80
C ILE A 201 -32.24 -5.40 -20.53
N PHE A 202 -33.31 -4.67 -20.81
CA PHE A 202 -33.36 -3.22 -20.61
C PHE A 202 -33.21 -2.83 -19.14
N VAL A 203 -33.85 -3.59 -18.23
CA VAL A 203 -33.70 -3.39 -16.79
C VAL A 203 -32.25 -3.58 -16.36
N GLY A 204 -31.56 -4.58 -16.89
CA GLY A 204 -30.13 -4.82 -16.64
C GLY A 204 -29.23 -3.70 -17.17
N ILE A 205 -29.46 -3.22 -18.39
CA ILE A 205 -28.73 -2.11 -19.00
C ILE A 205 -28.88 -0.84 -18.15
N ILE A 206 -30.11 -0.46 -17.83
CA ILE A 206 -30.37 0.77 -17.07
C ILE A 206 -29.84 0.63 -15.64
N GLY A 207 -29.94 -0.57 -15.02
CA GLY A 207 -29.36 -0.85 -13.72
C GLY A 207 -27.84 -0.61 -13.70
N ALA A 208 -27.12 -1.10 -14.72
CA ALA A 208 -25.70 -0.85 -14.88
C ALA A 208 -25.39 0.65 -15.10
N VAL A 209 -26.14 1.35 -15.96
CA VAL A 209 -25.96 2.80 -16.17
C VAL A 209 -26.14 3.57 -14.86
N VAL A 210 -27.20 3.27 -14.10
CA VAL A 210 -27.50 3.92 -12.82
C VAL A 210 -26.39 3.66 -11.80
N ALA A 211 -25.93 2.42 -11.67
CA ALA A 211 -24.83 2.09 -10.76
C ALA A 211 -23.53 2.81 -11.16
N ILE A 212 -23.20 2.88 -12.45
CA ILE A 212 -22.00 3.58 -12.91
C ILE A 212 -22.09 5.08 -12.63
N PHE A 213 -23.24 5.69 -12.93
CA PHE A 213 -23.45 7.10 -12.67
C PHE A 213 -23.34 7.43 -11.17
N VAL A 214 -23.95 6.61 -10.31
CA VAL A 214 -23.87 6.79 -8.86
C VAL A 214 -22.44 6.57 -8.35
N ASN A 215 -21.67 5.63 -8.91
CA ASN A 215 -20.26 5.48 -8.57
C ASN A 215 -19.46 6.76 -8.84
N GLU A 216 -19.61 7.33 -10.03
CA GLU A 216 -18.91 8.57 -10.40
C GLU A 216 -19.39 9.76 -9.56
N PHE A 217 -20.67 9.78 -9.20
CA PHE A 217 -21.22 10.77 -8.27
C PHE A 217 -20.58 10.65 -6.88
N LEU A 218 -20.52 9.44 -6.30
CA LEU A 218 -19.88 9.24 -4.98
C LEU A 218 -18.40 9.65 -5.01
N ASN A 219 -17.66 9.27 -6.05
CA ASN A 219 -16.26 9.67 -6.23
C ASN A 219 -16.09 11.18 -6.34
N LYS A 220 -17.01 11.88 -7.01
CA LYS A 220 -16.99 13.35 -7.12
C LYS A 220 -17.20 14.04 -5.77
N PHE A 221 -17.98 13.45 -4.88
CA PHE A 221 -18.22 13.96 -3.52
C PHE A 221 -17.29 13.35 -2.47
N GLU A 222 -16.23 12.66 -2.89
CA GLU A 222 -15.24 12.03 -2.01
C GLU A 222 -15.85 11.03 -1.01
N ILE A 223 -16.95 10.38 -1.40
CA ILE A 223 -17.59 9.31 -0.62
C ILE A 223 -16.97 7.99 -1.06
N ASP A 224 -16.07 7.46 -0.23
CA ASP A 224 -15.28 6.27 -0.53
C ASP A 224 -16.04 4.98 -0.23
N ASP A 225 -16.61 4.40 -1.28
CA ASP A 225 -17.08 3.01 -1.31
C ASP A 225 -16.04 2.13 -2.01
N VAL A 226 -15.44 1.20 -1.27
CA VAL A 226 -14.26 0.44 -1.74
C VAL A 226 -14.59 -0.46 -2.92
N VAL A 227 -15.78 -1.07 -2.92
CA VAL A 227 -16.15 -2.10 -3.92
C VAL A 227 -17.30 -1.66 -4.82
N GLY A 228 -17.88 -0.47 -4.60
CA GLY A 228 -19.08 -0.03 -5.31
C GLY A 228 -20.35 -0.71 -4.81
N ALA A 229 -20.41 -1.07 -3.53
CA ALA A 229 -21.56 -1.72 -2.91
C ALA A 229 -22.83 -0.85 -2.93
N VAL A 230 -22.71 0.44 -2.64
CA VAL A 230 -23.81 1.42 -2.68
C VAL A 230 -24.32 1.57 -4.12
N PRO A 231 -23.50 1.87 -5.15
CA PRO A 231 -24.01 1.95 -6.51
C PRO A 231 -24.69 0.65 -6.99
N VAL A 232 -24.09 -0.51 -6.74
CA VAL A 232 -24.64 -1.81 -7.17
C VAL A 232 -25.91 -2.15 -6.41
N HIS A 233 -25.89 -2.13 -5.08
CA HIS A 233 -26.98 -2.66 -4.27
C HIS A 233 -28.05 -1.64 -3.95
N LEU A 234 -27.68 -0.38 -3.68
CA LEU A 234 -28.65 0.68 -3.44
C LEU A 234 -29.20 1.22 -4.77
N ALA A 235 -28.35 1.78 -5.63
CA ALA A 235 -28.87 2.51 -6.79
C ALA A 235 -29.54 1.59 -7.82
N ALA A 236 -28.89 0.47 -8.19
CA ALA A 236 -29.52 -0.51 -9.07
C ALA A 236 -30.70 -1.23 -8.40
N GLY A 237 -30.69 -1.38 -7.07
CA GLY A 237 -31.79 -1.95 -6.30
C GLY A 237 -33.05 -1.09 -6.35
N VAL A 238 -32.90 0.22 -6.12
CA VAL A 238 -33.97 1.22 -6.27
C VAL A 238 -34.51 1.22 -7.69
N TRP A 239 -33.64 1.22 -8.70
CA TRP A 239 -34.07 1.11 -10.10
C TRP A 239 -34.86 -0.18 -10.37
N GLY A 240 -34.37 -1.33 -9.89
CA GLY A 240 -35.05 -2.61 -10.07
C GLY A 240 -36.47 -2.62 -9.51
N THR A 241 -36.65 -2.04 -8.32
CA THR A 241 -37.97 -1.94 -7.68
C THR A 241 -38.89 -0.94 -8.39
N ILE A 242 -38.36 0.15 -8.97
CA ILE A 242 -39.12 1.04 -9.86
C ILE A 242 -39.54 0.29 -11.13
N ALA A 243 -38.63 -0.50 -11.70
CA ALA A 243 -38.86 -1.26 -12.94
C ALA A 243 -40.02 -2.25 -12.80
N VAL A 244 -40.23 -2.84 -11.61
CA VAL A 244 -41.44 -3.65 -11.33
C VAL A 244 -42.70 -2.84 -11.60
N GLY A 245 -42.77 -1.63 -11.04
CA GLY A 245 -43.90 -0.73 -11.25
C GLY A 245 -44.11 -0.40 -12.72
N LEU A 246 -43.04 -0.22 -13.50
CA LEU A 246 -43.11 0.19 -14.90
C LEU A 246 -43.42 -0.96 -15.87
N PHE A 247 -42.84 -2.13 -15.66
CA PHE A 247 -42.74 -3.16 -16.70
C PHE A 247 -43.22 -4.55 -16.29
N SER A 248 -43.39 -4.86 -15.00
CA SER A 248 -43.91 -6.17 -14.61
C SER A 248 -45.35 -6.35 -15.07
N ASP A 249 -45.70 -7.56 -15.51
CA ASP A 249 -47.07 -7.95 -15.86
C ASP A 249 -47.97 -7.88 -14.62
N LEU A 250 -49.01 -7.04 -14.67
CA LEU A 250 -49.90 -6.81 -13.53
C LEU A 250 -50.75 -8.04 -13.18
N GLU A 251 -51.04 -8.90 -14.16
CA GLU A 251 -51.76 -10.15 -13.92
C GLU A 251 -50.89 -11.13 -13.14
N ILE A 252 -49.59 -11.23 -13.49
CA ILE A 252 -48.62 -12.05 -12.76
C ILE A 252 -48.37 -11.49 -11.35
N LEU A 253 -48.32 -10.16 -11.20
CA LEU A 253 -48.15 -9.52 -9.88
C LEU A 253 -49.35 -9.79 -8.95
N GLY A 254 -50.56 -9.92 -9.50
CA GLY A 254 -51.75 -10.31 -8.73
C GLY A 254 -52.19 -9.32 -7.64
N THR A 255 -51.72 -8.08 -7.69
CA THR A 255 -51.99 -7.05 -6.66
C THR A 255 -53.36 -6.40 -6.80
N GLY A 256 -54.02 -6.55 -7.96
CA GLY A 256 -55.28 -5.89 -8.28
C GLY A 256 -55.15 -4.37 -8.53
N LEU A 257 -53.92 -3.85 -8.55
CA LEU A 257 -53.64 -2.43 -8.74
C LEU A 257 -53.51 -2.06 -10.22
N THR A 258 -53.91 -0.84 -10.57
CA THR A 258 -53.55 -0.25 -11.86
C THR A 258 -52.04 0.01 -11.94
N ARG A 259 -51.51 0.20 -13.15
CA ARG A 259 -50.09 0.51 -13.37
C ARG A 259 -49.61 1.71 -12.52
N LEU A 260 -50.39 2.78 -12.44
CA LEU A 260 -50.03 3.98 -11.68
C LEU A 260 -50.03 3.72 -10.17
N GLU A 261 -50.99 2.93 -9.69
CA GLU A 261 -51.05 2.52 -8.29
C GLU A 261 -49.90 1.58 -7.93
N GLN A 262 -49.52 0.66 -8.83
CA GLN A 262 -48.36 -0.20 -8.65
C GLN A 262 -47.07 0.63 -8.55
N ILE A 263 -46.85 1.59 -9.45
CA ILE A 263 -45.71 2.52 -9.38
C ILE A 263 -45.68 3.26 -8.04
N LYS A 264 -46.85 3.74 -7.58
CA LYS A 264 -46.97 4.39 -6.28
C LYS A 264 -46.62 3.45 -5.13
N ALA A 265 -47.09 2.21 -5.15
CA ALA A 265 -46.77 1.19 -4.14
C ALA A 265 -45.26 0.91 -4.09
N GLN A 266 -44.62 0.71 -5.25
CA GLN A 266 -43.17 0.54 -5.36
C GLN A 266 -42.41 1.74 -4.76
N PHE A 267 -42.83 2.96 -5.09
CA PHE A 267 -42.20 4.18 -4.59
C PHE A 267 -42.35 4.31 -3.06
N ILE A 268 -43.54 4.04 -2.52
CA ILE A 268 -43.77 4.04 -1.06
C ILE A 268 -42.86 3.02 -0.38
N GLY A 269 -42.71 1.82 -0.94
CA GLY A 269 -41.82 0.79 -0.39
C GLY A 269 -40.36 1.22 -0.40
N ILE A 270 -39.85 1.74 -1.53
CA ILE A 270 -38.48 2.25 -1.66
C ILE A 270 -38.19 3.33 -0.61
N VAL A 271 -39.07 4.34 -0.51
CA VAL A 271 -38.89 5.47 0.41
C VAL A 271 -38.98 5.01 1.86
N SER A 272 -39.98 4.20 2.20
CA SER A 272 -40.20 3.77 3.59
C SER A 272 -39.06 2.87 4.09
N ILE A 273 -38.65 1.90 3.26
CA ILE A 273 -37.51 1.02 3.58
C ILE A 273 -36.21 1.81 3.60
N GLY A 274 -36.03 2.73 2.66
CA GLY A 274 -34.81 3.55 2.57
C GLY A 274 -34.65 4.50 3.74
N VAL A 275 -35.70 5.25 4.09
CA VAL A 275 -35.71 6.13 5.27
C VAL A 275 -35.43 5.32 6.54
N PHE A 276 -36.15 4.21 6.75
CA PHE A 276 -35.95 3.39 7.93
C PHE A 276 -34.53 2.81 8.00
N SER A 277 -34.03 2.26 6.90
CA SER A 277 -32.72 1.60 6.86
C SER A 277 -31.59 2.62 6.99
N PHE A 278 -31.63 3.73 6.25
CA PHE A 278 -30.60 4.77 6.29
C PHE A 278 -30.58 5.49 7.63
N PHE A 279 -31.69 6.07 8.09
CA PHE A 279 -31.69 6.84 9.35
C PHE A 279 -31.55 5.92 10.56
N GLY A 280 -32.15 4.73 10.54
CA GLY A 280 -31.99 3.74 11.60
C GLY A 280 -30.54 3.33 11.78
N SER A 281 -29.86 2.95 10.69
CA SER A 281 -28.43 2.62 10.75
C SER A 281 -27.56 3.85 11.06
N TYR A 282 -27.80 5.00 10.40
CA TYR A 282 -27.00 6.21 10.63
C TYR A 282 -27.04 6.67 12.08
N ILE A 283 -28.22 6.73 12.71
CA ILE A 283 -28.37 7.15 14.11
C ILE A 283 -27.66 6.16 15.04
N LEU A 284 -27.92 4.85 14.88
CA LEU A 284 -27.32 3.82 15.72
C LEU A 284 -25.80 3.80 15.59
N LEU A 285 -25.28 3.86 14.37
CA LEU A 285 -23.85 3.85 14.10
C LEU A 285 -23.17 5.15 14.53
N LYS A 286 -23.84 6.29 14.45
CA LYS A 286 -23.30 7.57 14.93
C LYS A 286 -23.21 7.61 16.45
N ILE A 287 -24.22 7.11 17.14
CA ILE A 287 -24.18 6.92 18.60
C ILE A 287 -23.06 5.97 18.98
N LEU A 288 -22.96 4.82 18.30
CA LEU A 288 -21.89 3.86 18.54
C LEU A 288 -20.51 4.48 18.32
N ASN A 289 -20.31 5.19 17.21
CA ASN A 289 -19.04 5.81 16.85
C ASN A 289 -18.60 6.89 17.86
N TYR A 290 -19.55 7.53 18.55
CA TYR A 290 -19.25 8.49 19.61
C TYR A 290 -18.60 7.82 20.84
N PHE A 291 -19.08 6.64 21.26
CA PHE A 291 -18.53 5.91 22.41
C PHE A 291 -17.39 4.96 22.05
N TYR A 292 -17.45 4.38 20.86
CA TYR A 292 -16.51 3.41 20.33
C TYR A 292 -16.20 3.75 18.88
N PRO A 293 -15.07 4.43 18.58
CA PRO A 293 -14.73 4.81 17.22
C PRO A 293 -14.69 3.59 16.31
N LEU A 294 -15.51 3.61 15.25
CA LEU A 294 -15.66 2.51 14.30
C LEU A 294 -14.48 2.41 13.33
N ARG A 295 -13.80 3.53 13.09
CA ARG A 295 -12.59 3.60 12.27
C ARG A 295 -11.35 3.23 13.10
N VAL A 296 -10.39 2.57 12.48
CA VAL A 296 -9.06 2.35 13.08
C VAL A 296 -8.26 3.66 13.20
N SER A 297 -7.15 3.63 13.95
CA SER A 297 -6.23 4.76 13.99
C SER A 297 -5.56 4.98 12.63
N PRO A 298 -5.11 6.20 12.31
CA PRO A 298 -4.38 6.47 11.06
C PRO A 298 -3.18 5.54 10.84
N LEU A 299 -2.43 5.26 11.91
CA LEU A 299 -1.29 4.34 11.89
C LEU A 299 -1.71 2.91 11.51
N HIS A 300 -2.82 2.40 12.07
CA HIS A 300 -3.31 1.05 11.76
C HIS A 300 -3.90 0.97 10.35
N GLU A 301 -4.50 2.05 9.84
CA GLU A 301 -4.99 2.11 8.47
C GLU A 301 -3.83 2.06 7.46
N GLU A 302 -2.74 2.78 7.74
CA GLU A 302 -1.53 2.77 6.91
C GLU A 302 -0.77 1.43 6.97
N LEU A 303 -0.67 0.84 8.17
CA LEU A 303 -0.05 -0.47 8.38
C LEU A 303 -0.86 -1.60 7.72
N GLY A 304 -2.18 -1.45 7.65
CA GLY A 304 -3.12 -2.44 7.13
C GLY A 304 -3.73 -3.33 8.21
N LEU A 305 -5.04 -3.58 8.10
CA LEU A 305 -5.85 -4.27 9.12
C LEU A 305 -5.49 -5.74 9.36
N ASN A 306 -4.90 -6.40 8.36
CA ASN A 306 -4.38 -7.76 8.52
C ASN A 306 -3.33 -7.81 9.63
N ILE A 307 -2.45 -6.81 9.69
CA ILE A 307 -1.41 -6.73 10.71
C ILE A 307 -2.02 -6.13 11.99
N ALA A 308 -2.66 -4.97 11.89
CA ALA A 308 -3.11 -4.20 13.05
C ALA A 308 -4.21 -4.87 13.90
N GLU A 309 -5.08 -5.68 13.31
CA GLU A 309 -6.17 -6.34 14.05
C GLU A 309 -5.99 -7.86 14.17
N HIS A 310 -5.35 -8.50 13.19
CA HIS A 310 -5.29 -9.96 13.12
C HIS A 310 -3.89 -10.51 13.42
N ASN A 311 -2.88 -9.66 13.64
CA ASN A 311 -1.47 -10.04 13.76
C ASN A 311 -1.04 -10.99 12.63
N ALA A 312 -1.65 -10.85 11.44
CA ALA A 312 -1.33 -11.68 10.31
C ALA A 312 0.04 -11.24 9.79
N THR A 313 1.05 -12.06 10.06
CA THR A 313 2.40 -11.90 9.49
C THR A 313 2.31 -12.18 7.99
N SER A 314 2.47 -11.14 7.19
CA SER A 314 2.68 -11.28 5.75
C SER A 314 4.18 -11.28 5.47
N VAL A 315 4.60 -11.94 4.39
CA VAL A 315 6.02 -11.98 4.01
C VAL A 315 6.54 -10.55 3.73
N GLU A 316 5.65 -9.67 3.29
CA GLU A 316 5.91 -8.24 3.09
C GLU A 316 6.16 -7.51 4.42
N HIS A 317 5.38 -7.81 5.47
CA HIS A 317 5.59 -7.22 6.80
C HIS A 317 6.91 -7.68 7.44
N ASP A 318 7.19 -8.97 7.35
CA ASP A 318 8.46 -9.52 7.85
C ASP A 318 9.65 -8.89 7.11
N LEU A 319 9.50 -8.64 5.80
CA LEU A 319 10.50 -7.92 5.03
C LEU A 319 10.65 -6.47 5.50
N ILE A 320 9.58 -5.71 5.68
CA ILE A 320 9.64 -4.31 6.17
C ILE A 320 10.31 -4.24 7.55
N THR A 321 9.94 -5.13 8.46
CA THR A 321 10.51 -5.19 9.81
C THR A 321 12.03 -5.43 9.76
N ILE A 322 12.46 -6.30 8.85
CA ILE A 322 13.89 -6.56 8.63
C ILE A 322 14.60 -5.33 8.06
N LEU A 323 13.97 -4.62 7.11
CA LEU A 323 14.52 -3.40 6.52
C LEU A 323 14.71 -2.29 7.57
N GLU A 324 13.72 -2.05 8.43
CA GLU A 324 13.82 -1.09 9.53
C GLU A 324 14.93 -1.46 10.50
N LYS A 325 14.94 -2.71 10.98
CA LYS A 325 15.97 -3.21 11.91
C LYS A 325 17.37 -3.06 11.32
N GLN A 326 17.55 -3.32 10.03
CA GLN A 326 18.82 -3.15 9.35
C GLN A 326 19.21 -1.69 9.17
N SER A 327 18.25 -0.81 8.87
CA SER A 327 18.48 0.63 8.77
C SER A 327 18.90 1.25 10.10
N GLU A 328 18.32 0.79 11.21
CA GLU A 328 18.63 1.29 12.56
C GLU A 328 19.97 0.73 13.10
N SER A 329 20.22 -0.56 12.88
CA SER A 329 21.42 -1.23 13.40
C SER A 329 22.66 -1.04 12.53
N GLY A 330 22.49 -0.79 11.23
CA GLY A 330 23.55 -0.84 10.23
C GLY A 330 24.11 -2.26 10.00
N ASP A 331 23.50 -3.30 10.58
CA ASP A 331 23.98 -4.68 10.47
C ASP A 331 23.60 -5.28 9.11
N LEU A 332 24.60 -5.37 8.22
CA LEU A 332 24.44 -5.92 6.88
C LEU A 332 24.22 -7.44 6.86
N THR A 333 24.30 -8.15 7.98
CA THR A 333 24.12 -9.61 8.05
C THR A 333 22.66 -10.03 8.19
N ILE A 334 21.76 -9.09 8.51
CA ILE A 334 20.33 -9.35 8.62
C ILE A 334 19.78 -9.73 7.23
N ARG A 335 18.87 -10.71 7.17
CA ARG A 335 18.27 -11.20 5.92
C ARG A 335 16.76 -11.20 6.02
N GLY A 336 16.12 -10.77 4.93
CA GLY A 336 14.67 -10.78 4.77
C GLY A 336 14.14 -12.19 4.49
N PRO A 337 12.83 -12.40 4.69
CA PRO A 337 12.18 -13.67 4.39
C PRO A 337 12.28 -14.01 2.90
N GLN A 338 12.30 -15.31 2.58
CA GLN A 338 12.35 -15.81 1.20
C GLN A 338 11.24 -16.84 1.01
N ASP A 339 10.28 -16.52 0.16
CA ASP A 339 9.20 -17.40 -0.26
C ASP A 339 8.96 -17.22 -1.76
N PRO A 340 9.21 -18.24 -2.60
CA PRO A 340 9.08 -18.13 -4.05
C PRO A 340 7.63 -17.97 -4.52
N PHE A 341 6.64 -18.19 -3.65
CA PHE A 341 5.22 -18.11 -3.98
C PHE A 341 4.56 -16.79 -3.57
N THR A 342 5.31 -15.87 -2.95
CA THR A 342 4.81 -14.55 -2.53
C THR A 342 5.63 -13.42 -3.14
N ALA A 343 4.99 -12.28 -3.36
CA ALA A 343 5.67 -11.10 -3.89
C ALA A 343 6.76 -10.60 -2.91
N GLY A 344 6.43 -10.51 -1.62
CA GLY A 344 7.38 -10.17 -0.57
C GLY A 344 8.58 -11.10 -0.51
N GLY A 345 8.37 -12.41 -0.69
CA GLY A 345 9.45 -13.40 -0.66
C GLY A 345 10.38 -13.31 -1.87
N VAL A 346 9.84 -13.02 -3.06
CA VAL A 346 10.66 -12.73 -4.26
C VAL A 346 11.48 -11.45 -4.05
N ILE A 347 10.89 -10.39 -3.52
CA ILE A 347 11.62 -9.15 -3.20
C ILE A 347 12.72 -9.43 -2.16
N GLY A 348 12.40 -10.17 -1.10
CA GLY A 348 13.34 -10.57 -0.07
C GLY A 348 14.53 -11.36 -0.61
N LEU A 349 14.34 -12.23 -1.60
CA LEU A 349 15.43 -12.93 -2.28
C LEU A 349 16.41 -11.96 -2.98
N TYR A 350 15.90 -11.00 -3.75
CA TYR A 350 16.73 -10.02 -4.45
C TYR A 350 17.41 -9.04 -3.47
N TYR A 351 16.70 -8.64 -2.42
CA TYR A 351 17.25 -7.84 -1.34
C TYR A 351 18.44 -8.55 -0.68
N ASN A 352 18.27 -9.83 -0.31
CA ASN A 352 19.33 -10.63 0.29
C ASN A 352 20.55 -10.78 -0.62
N ARG A 353 20.35 -10.90 -1.95
CA ARG A 353 21.47 -10.89 -2.92
C ARG A 353 22.22 -9.56 -2.93
N LEU A 354 21.50 -8.43 -2.87
CA LEU A 354 22.12 -7.12 -2.78
C LEU A 354 22.90 -6.97 -1.47
N MET A 355 22.34 -7.39 -0.35
CA MET A 355 23.01 -7.30 0.95
C MET A 355 24.25 -8.18 1.03
N SER A 356 24.23 -9.41 0.51
CA SER A 356 25.44 -10.24 0.44
C SER A 356 26.54 -9.62 -0.42
N LYS A 357 26.19 -8.93 -1.51
CA LYS A 357 27.18 -8.18 -2.30
C LYS A 357 27.74 -6.98 -1.54
N LEU A 358 26.88 -6.24 -0.83
CA LEU A 358 27.28 -5.08 -0.05
C LEU A 358 28.22 -5.49 1.09
N GLU A 359 27.86 -6.53 1.83
CA GLU A 359 28.68 -7.12 2.91
C GLU A 359 30.05 -7.55 2.39
N THR A 360 30.10 -8.27 1.27
CA THR A 360 31.37 -8.71 0.67
C THR A 360 32.22 -7.51 0.25
N SER A 361 31.62 -6.48 -0.37
CA SER A 361 32.33 -5.27 -0.78
C SER A 361 32.89 -4.49 0.41
N GLU A 362 32.16 -4.43 1.52
CA GLU A 362 32.61 -3.76 2.73
C GLU A 362 33.73 -4.52 3.43
N ALA A 363 33.65 -5.86 3.46
CA ALA A 363 34.73 -6.72 3.94
C ALA A 363 36.01 -6.56 3.10
N GLU A 364 35.91 -6.55 1.77
CA GLU A 364 37.05 -6.32 0.87
C GLU A 364 37.67 -4.94 1.08
N LYS A 365 36.85 -3.88 1.19
CA LYS A 365 37.32 -2.53 1.50
C LYS A 365 38.05 -2.46 2.82
N LYS A 366 37.57 -3.16 3.86
CA LYS A 366 38.22 -3.22 5.17
C LYS A 366 39.60 -3.88 5.06
N VAL A 367 39.70 -5.04 4.40
CA VAL A 367 40.98 -5.72 4.16
C VAL A 367 41.95 -4.83 3.40
N TRP A 368 41.47 -4.14 2.37
CA TRP A 368 42.29 -3.23 1.57
C TRP A 368 42.77 -2.02 2.39
N ARG A 369 41.89 -1.42 3.19
CA ARG A 369 42.23 -0.30 4.09
C ARG A 369 43.27 -0.71 5.14
N ASP A 370 43.12 -1.91 5.71
CA ASP A 370 44.06 -2.45 6.70
C ASP A 370 45.42 -2.73 6.05
N ARG A 371 45.44 -3.25 4.80
CA ARG A 371 46.67 -3.43 4.02
C ARG A 371 47.38 -2.09 3.78
N ILE A 372 46.67 -1.09 3.28
CA ILE A 372 47.24 0.25 3.05
C ILE A 372 47.75 0.86 4.36
N SER A 373 46.99 0.74 5.45
CA SER A 373 47.44 1.25 6.75
C SER A 373 48.77 0.60 7.19
N ASN A 374 48.94 -0.70 6.96
CA ASN A 374 50.19 -1.41 7.26
C ASN A 374 51.34 -0.96 6.35
N GLU A 375 51.10 -0.75 5.04
CA GLU A 375 52.10 -0.22 4.11
C GLU A 375 52.54 1.20 4.50
N VAL A 376 51.59 2.07 4.89
CA VAL A 376 51.90 3.42 5.38
C VAL A 376 52.75 3.34 6.64
N LYS A 377 52.38 2.53 7.64
CA LYS A 377 53.17 2.34 8.87
C LYS A 377 54.59 1.86 8.58
N LEU A 378 54.77 0.97 7.61
CA LEU A 378 56.09 0.52 7.19
C LEU A 378 56.90 1.68 6.59
N ALA A 379 56.28 2.50 5.74
CA ALA A 379 56.92 3.67 5.16
C ALA A 379 57.36 4.68 6.23
N VAL A 380 56.55 4.92 7.27
CA VAL A 380 56.94 5.74 8.44
C VAL A 380 58.19 5.18 9.10
N LYS A 381 58.20 3.87 9.40
CA LYS A 381 59.34 3.22 10.08
C LYS A 381 60.63 3.27 9.26
N VAL A 382 60.53 3.12 7.94
CA VAL A 382 61.67 3.28 7.03
C VAL A 382 62.18 4.72 7.05
N GLN A 383 61.26 5.69 7.00
CA GLN A 383 61.59 7.11 7.04
C GLN A 383 62.33 7.51 8.33
N GLU A 384 61.88 7.02 9.49
CA GLU A 384 62.51 7.30 10.78
C GLU A 384 63.99 6.88 10.83
N ASN A 385 64.41 5.89 10.04
CA ASN A 385 65.81 5.47 9.98
C ASN A 385 66.73 6.45 9.22
N PHE A 386 66.18 7.31 8.36
CA PHE A 386 66.95 8.32 7.62
C PHE A 386 67.10 9.64 8.38
N LEU A 387 66.42 9.76 9.53
CA LEU A 387 66.58 10.89 10.42
C LEU A 387 67.71 10.59 11.41
N PRO A 388 68.52 11.60 11.77
CA PRO A 388 69.62 11.41 12.71
C PRO A 388 69.10 10.89 14.05
N LYS A 389 69.80 9.90 14.62
CA LYS A 389 69.44 9.34 15.94
C LYS A 389 69.61 10.42 17.02
N ARG A 390 68.65 10.46 17.95
CA ARG A 390 68.45 11.52 18.96
C ARG A 390 69.56 11.70 20.00
N ASN A 391 70.72 11.03 19.87
CA ASN A 391 71.74 11.05 20.92
C ASN A 391 73.05 11.68 20.43
N LEU A 392 73.29 12.93 20.88
CA LEU A 392 74.54 13.66 20.72
C LEU A 392 74.93 14.27 22.07
N GLU A 393 75.41 13.46 23.00
CA GLU A 393 75.93 13.97 24.29
C GLU A 393 77.18 14.86 24.13
N ASN A 394 77.84 14.86 22.96
CA ASN A 394 79.14 15.51 22.73
C ASN A 394 79.15 16.66 21.72
N TYR A 395 78.00 17.11 21.19
CA TYR A 395 77.94 18.19 20.19
C TYR A 395 76.90 19.27 20.57
N PRO A 396 77.14 20.56 20.30
CA PRO A 396 76.25 21.67 20.69
C PRO A 396 74.96 21.77 19.83
N VAL A 397 74.53 20.71 19.15
CA VAL A 397 73.43 20.73 18.17
C VAL A 397 72.25 19.89 18.67
N HIS A 398 71.07 20.50 18.72
CA HIS A 398 69.81 19.83 19.06
C HIS A 398 68.78 20.06 17.96
N GLY A 399 68.10 18.99 17.51
CA GLY A 399 67.06 19.07 16.50
C GLY A 399 65.91 18.12 16.81
N ILE A 400 64.68 18.54 16.48
CA ILE A 400 63.46 17.75 16.62
C ILE A 400 62.67 17.87 15.32
N ASN A 401 62.21 16.73 14.82
CA ASN A 401 61.28 16.67 13.70
C ASN A 401 59.99 15.98 14.17
N ILE A 402 58.86 16.68 14.03
CA ILE A 402 57.54 16.15 14.35
C ILE A 402 56.71 16.27 13.08
N ALA A 403 56.39 15.12 12.48
CA ALA A 403 55.56 15.07 11.30
C ALA A 403 54.12 15.50 11.62
N ALA A 404 53.53 16.37 10.79
CA ALA A 404 52.13 16.78 10.90
C ALA A 404 51.13 15.72 10.38
N ARG A 405 51.64 14.70 9.69
CA ARG A 405 50.92 13.52 9.16
C ARG A 405 51.77 12.27 9.40
N GLU A 406 51.35 11.11 8.89
CA GLU A 406 52.08 9.85 9.05
C GLU A 406 53.52 9.91 8.49
N VAL A 407 53.77 10.65 7.40
CA VAL A 407 55.09 10.80 6.75
C VAL A 407 55.38 12.29 6.50
N SER A 408 56.60 12.76 6.80
CA SER A 408 57.02 14.17 6.63
C SER A 408 57.92 14.37 5.41
N GLY A 409 57.83 15.51 4.73
CA GLY A 409 58.83 15.94 3.74
C GLY A 409 60.01 16.66 4.40
N ASP A 410 59.71 17.37 5.48
CA ASP A 410 60.64 18.18 6.26
C ASP A 410 61.64 17.27 6.97
N PHE A 411 62.91 17.64 6.99
CA PHE A 411 63.97 16.94 7.70
C PHE A 411 65.14 17.85 8.10
N PHE A 412 65.93 17.35 9.04
CA PHE A 412 67.26 17.88 9.31
C PHE A 412 68.22 16.70 9.45
N SER A 413 69.49 16.92 9.13
CA SER A 413 70.56 15.96 9.35
C SER A 413 71.86 16.71 9.68
N PHE A 414 72.82 16.01 10.28
CA PHE A 414 74.13 16.54 10.58
C PHE A 414 75.17 15.42 10.55
N TYR A 415 76.41 15.76 10.23
CA TYR A 415 77.53 14.82 10.20
C TYR A 415 78.75 15.47 10.86
N PRO A 416 79.26 14.93 11.98
CA PRO A 416 80.41 15.50 12.66
C PRO A 416 81.74 15.08 12.03
N HIS A 417 82.66 16.04 11.95
CA HIS A 417 84.09 15.88 11.75
C HIS A 417 84.83 16.51 12.94
N ASN A 418 86.07 16.07 13.22
CA ASN A 418 86.79 16.37 14.47
C ASN A 418 86.58 17.79 15.03
N ASP A 419 86.74 18.82 14.20
CA ASP A 419 86.64 20.24 14.58
C ASP A 419 85.50 20.98 13.83
N SER A 420 84.62 20.28 13.10
CA SER A 420 83.51 20.92 12.36
C SER A 420 82.29 20.00 12.20
N VAL A 421 81.09 20.58 12.07
CA VAL A 421 79.84 19.84 11.88
C VAL A 421 79.16 20.32 10.62
N TYR A 422 78.97 19.42 9.67
CA TYR A 422 78.12 19.65 8.50
C TYR A 422 76.68 19.48 8.94
N PHE A 423 75.79 20.37 8.49
CA PHE A 423 74.35 20.27 8.77
C PHE A 423 73.52 20.58 7.53
N ILE A 424 72.32 20.00 7.50
CA ILE A 424 71.28 20.32 6.54
C ILE A 424 69.94 20.46 7.26
N ILE A 425 69.18 21.48 6.89
CA ILE A 425 67.77 21.63 7.24
C ILE A 425 67.01 21.83 5.95
N ALA A 426 65.98 21.02 5.71
CA ALA A 426 65.31 21.00 4.42
C ALA A 426 63.81 20.72 4.52
N ASP A 427 63.06 21.36 3.63
CA ASP A 427 61.63 21.14 3.40
C ASP A 427 61.42 20.65 1.96
N VAL A 428 60.74 19.51 1.83
CA VAL A 428 60.40 18.93 0.55
C VAL A 428 58.97 19.31 0.20
N ALA A 429 58.79 20.00 -0.93
CA ALA A 429 57.49 20.41 -1.41
C ALA A 429 56.55 19.21 -1.62
N GLY A 430 55.44 19.19 -0.87
CA GLY A 430 54.44 18.13 -0.92
C GLY A 430 54.11 17.61 0.49
N LYS A 431 53.31 16.54 0.57
CA LYS A 431 52.98 15.83 1.83
C LYS A 431 52.79 14.33 1.55
N GLY A 432 53.02 13.49 2.55
CA GLY A 432 52.84 12.04 2.44
C GLY A 432 54.03 11.30 1.84
N ILE A 433 53.81 10.08 1.34
CA ILE A 433 54.87 9.13 0.96
C ILE A 433 55.83 9.70 -0.10
N HIS A 434 55.32 10.39 -1.13
CA HIS A 434 56.15 10.96 -2.20
C HIS A 434 57.16 12.00 -1.69
N ALA A 435 56.73 12.90 -0.80
CA ALA A 435 57.63 13.87 -0.18
C ALA A 435 58.64 13.16 0.73
N GLY A 436 58.20 12.16 1.48
CA GLY A 436 59.09 11.35 2.33
C GLY A 436 60.16 10.57 1.56
N MET A 437 59.89 10.14 0.33
CA MET A 437 60.89 9.47 -0.52
C MET A 437 61.97 10.44 -1.02
N VAL A 438 61.58 11.64 -1.44
CA VAL A 438 62.55 12.68 -1.86
C VAL A 438 63.37 13.14 -0.66
N MET A 439 62.75 13.25 0.52
CA MET A 439 63.42 13.51 1.79
C MET A 439 64.51 12.47 2.07
N ALA A 440 64.17 11.18 2.06
CA ALA A 440 65.13 10.10 2.34
C ALA A 440 66.34 10.16 1.40
N LYS A 441 66.10 10.45 0.12
CA LYS A 441 67.16 10.61 -0.87
C LYS A 441 68.05 11.82 -0.60
N ALA A 442 67.45 12.99 -0.34
CA ALA A 442 68.20 14.20 -0.01
C ALA A 442 69.04 14.02 1.26
N SER A 443 68.48 13.37 2.29
CA SER A 443 69.22 13.02 3.52
C SER A 443 70.40 12.09 3.23
N THR A 444 70.21 11.09 2.37
CA THR A 444 71.28 10.14 1.99
C THR A 444 72.42 10.81 1.21
N LEU A 445 72.08 11.67 0.24
CA LEU A 445 73.07 12.41 -0.54
C LEU A 445 73.91 13.32 0.36
N PHE A 446 73.25 14.02 1.29
CA PHE A 446 73.92 14.82 2.30
C PHE A 446 74.88 13.97 3.15
N GLU A 447 74.42 12.85 3.70
CA GLU A 447 75.24 12.00 4.57
C GLU A 447 76.49 11.45 3.84
N ILE A 448 76.35 11.04 2.58
CA ILE A 448 77.48 10.56 1.76
C ILE A 448 78.48 11.68 1.49
N MET A 449 78.02 12.83 1.00
CA MET A 449 78.91 13.93 0.63
C MET A 449 79.56 14.57 1.87
N SER A 450 78.84 14.63 2.99
CA SER A 450 79.42 15.09 4.25
C SER A 450 80.48 14.11 4.74
N ARG A 451 80.27 12.80 4.63
CA ARG A 451 81.28 11.80 4.97
C ARG A 451 82.56 11.95 4.14
N ASP A 452 82.43 12.28 2.86
CA ASP A 452 83.55 12.45 1.93
C ASP A 452 84.21 13.85 2.03
N GLN A 453 83.76 14.70 2.97
CA GLN A 453 84.29 16.06 3.20
C GLN A 453 84.26 16.94 1.95
N VAL A 454 83.20 16.83 1.16
CA VAL A 454 82.97 17.70 0.01
C VAL A 454 82.64 19.13 0.48
N ASP A 455 83.15 20.15 -0.21
CA ASP A 455 82.88 21.54 0.12
C ASP A 455 81.35 21.85 0.02
N PRO A 456 80.77 22.65 0.94
CA PRO A 456 79.32 22.89 0.99
C PRO A 456 78.68 23.40 -0.31
N ASP A 457 79.40 24.19 -1.12
CA ASP A 457 78.93 24.69 -2.41
C ASP A 457 78.89 23.58 -3.46
N GLU A 458 79.91 22.72 -3.51
CA GLU A 458 79.93 21.52 -4.36
C GLU A 458 78.84 20.52 -3.94
N MET A 459 78.64 20.31 -2.63
CA MET A 459 77.55 19.48 -2.10
C MET A 459 76.19 19.95 -2.63
N MET A 460 75.88 21.24 -2.49
CA MET A 460 74.60 21.80 -2.95
C MET A 460 74.42 21.66 -4.46
N PHE A 461 75.48 21.86 -5.25
CA PHE A 461 75.43 21.70 -6.70
C PHE A 461 75.14 20.25 -7.10
N HIS A 462 75.85 19.28 -6.52
CA HIS A 462 75.67 17.86 -6.82
C HIS A 462 74.31 17.34 -6.34
N MET A 463 73.90 17.69 -5.12
CA MET A 463 72.58 17.35 -4.59
C MET A 463 71.47 17.91 -5.47
N ASN A 464 71.56 19.17 -5.90
CA ASN A 464 70.57 19.78 -6.78
C ASN A 464 70.47 19.04 -8.12
N ASN A 465 71.60 18.72 -8.76
CA ASN A 465 71.60 18.05 -10.06
C ASN A 465 71.01 16.64 -9.96
N ASP A 466 71.39 15.87 -8.94
CA ASP A 466 70.89 14.52 -8.76
C ASP A 466 69.40 14.49 -8.38
N LEU A 467 68.97 15.37 -7.48
CA LEU A 467 67.55 15.54 -7.14
C LEU A 467 66.76 16.05 -8.35
N PHE A 468 67.30 16.94 -9.18
CA PHE A 468 66.63 17.42 -10.38
C PHE A 468 66.34 16.30 -11.39
N LEU A 469 67.32 15.41 -11.61
CA LEU A 469 67.18 14.29 -12.54
C LEU A 469 66.21 13.21 -12.04
N THR A 470 66.01 13.10 -10.73
CA THR A 470 65.30 11.97 -10.12
C THR A 470 64.03 12.34 -9.36
N LYS A 471 63.75 13.63 -9.19
CA LYS A 471 62.49 14.09 -8.57
C LYS A 471 61.30 13.72 -9.43
N THR A 472 60.17 13.45 -8.78
CA THR A 472 58.88 13.40 -9.45
C THR A 472 58.46 14.81 -9.87
N GLY A 473 57.79 14.95 -11.02
CA GLY A 473 57.37 16.24 -11.56
C GLY A 473 56.60 17.10 -10.53
N GLY A 474 56.91 18.39 -10.47
CA GLY A 474 56.27 19.34 -9.54
C GLY A 474 56.84 19.40 -8.12
N MET A 475 57.78 18.53 -7.75
CA MET A 475 58.47 18.60 -6.45
C MET A 475 59.76 19.45 -6.53
N PHE A 476 60.10 20.07 -5.41
CA PHE A 476 61.36 20.78 -5.16
C PHE A 476 61.74 20.63 -3.69
N VAL A 477 63.03 20.79 -3.38
CA VAL A 477 63.55 20.78 -2.01
C VAL A 477 64.09 22.16 -1.72
N THR A 478 63.65 22.77 -0.63
CA THR A 478 64.25 23.99 -0.11
C THR A 478 65.15 23.59 1.05
N SER A 479 66.45 23.81 0.94
CA SER A 479 67.41 23.41 1.95
C SER A 479 68.41 24.49 2.29
N ILE A 480 68.84 24.49 3.55
CA ILE A 480 70.01 25.22 4.05
C ILE A 480 71.03 24.16 4.43
N LEU A 481 72.20 24.22 3.80
CA LEU A 481 73.34 23.34 4.06
C LEU A 481 74.53 24.20 4.45
N GLY A 482 75.26 23.81 5.49
CA GLY A 482 76.45 24.54 5.93
C GLY A 482 77.38 23.70 6.79
N GLU A 483 78.56 24.25 7.05
CA GLU A 483 79.56 23.73 7.98
C GLU A 483 79.66 24.69 9.17
N TYR A 484 79.69 24.14 10.38
CA TYR A 484 79.85 24.88 11.64
C TYR A 484 81.15 24.44 12.32
N ASN A 485 82.09 25.36 12.50
CA ASN A 485 83.37 25.13 13.19
C ASN A 485 83.27 25.40 14.70
#